data_AF-A0A177GD24-F1
#
_entry.id   AF-A0A177GD24-F1
#
_cell.length_a   1.000
_cell.length_b   1.000
_cell.length_c   1.000
_cell.angle_alpha   90.00
_cell.angle_beta   90.00
_cell.angle_gamma   90.00
#
_symmetry.space_group_name_H-M   'P 1'
#
loop_
_entity.id
_entity.type
_entity.pdbx_description
1 polymer ?
#
loop_
_entity_poly.entity_id
_entity_poly.type
_entity_poly.pdbx_seq_one_letter_code
_entity_poly.pdbx_strand_id
1 'polypeptide(L)'
;MRVWKNSLQKGMLEMDENYKNIRQAVCAEIRENSSLIESLKSFADNGAVFYPGYGNLGDGLIALGTLDLFADLGWDPKRIQGRHKEAFSGYTHIVMGGSGGWVKGMWETYLEQTIAFLQNGGQLLILPTSFSEFGAEFVPYADQVTIFCREQRSYDELLRQGLPESQIFVCPDLAFYTKEEHFSDLEIESHYPVLKIFRLDEEGGRKTPPRDSVDLPLLFNDIQWSTVEQCVKPLRAVAGLMNQFECVETDRLHMAVLAALIGRNVKLEPSSYFKIKAIFDYTLHRFPTVTFEDRTSDYTLAEQGERAEVQLLRETVKRINLDRQSEWEQRTIVLRQNDALLSRLEELQGKLNEISAEKETEIKKRTDLIEYIRYLEHEISYKNHEISDKDREISDKDQEISCKVSEFDQVRQELEKIQSSRLHRVGEKYYSIFRLPMFGFVLQMVRKVIVK
;
A
#
# COMPACT_ATOMS: atom_id res chain seq x y z
N MET A 1 -15.75 57.66 -48.43
CA MET A 1 -14.42 57.09 -48.13
C MET A 1 -13.95 57.36 -46.70
N ARG A 2 -13.91 58.61 -46.19
CA ARG A 2 -13.53 58.93 -44.79
C ARG A 2 -14.45 58.32 -43.71
N VAL A 3 -15.77 58.34 -43.93
CA VAL A 3 -16.75 57.78 -42.98
C VAL A 3 -16.65 56.26 -42.87
N TRP A 4 -16.36 55.57 -43.98
CA TRP A 4 -16.12 54.11 -44.01
C TRP A 4 -14.82 53.71 -43.29
N LYS A 5 -13.71 54.45 -43.52
CA LYS A 5 -12.46 54.22 -42.79
C LYS A 5 -12.62 54.45 -41.28
N ASN A 6 -13.34 55.50 -40.87
CA ASN A 6 -13.58 55.77 -39.45
C ASN A 6 -14.50 54.72 -38.80
N SER A 7 -15.48 54.18 -39.55
CA SER A 7 -16.34 53.10 -39.05
C SER A 7 -15.60 51.77 -38.92
N LEU A 8 -14.72 51.44 -39.87
CA LEU A 8 -13.85 50.26 -39.81
C LEU A 8 -12.85 50.36 -38.67
N GLN A 9 -12.20 51.53 -38.51
CA GLN A 9 -11.24 51.76 -37.45
C GLN A 9 -11.89 51.76 -36.06
N LYS A 10 -13.12 52.28 -35.93
CA LYS A 10 -13.91 52.20 -34.70
C LYS A 10 -14.35 50.76 -34.39
N GLY A 11 -14.80 50.00 -35.39
CA GLY A 11 -15.15 48.59 -35.21
C GLY A 11 -13.94 47.71 -34.83
N MET A 12 -12.76 47.99 -35.38
CA MET A 12 -11.51 47.33 -34.99
C MET A 12 -11.10 47.65 -33.55
N LEU A 13 -11.22 48.91 -33.12
CA LEU A 13 -10.93 49.31 -31.73
C LEU A 13 -11.93 48.71 -30.74
N GLU A 14 -13.22 48.67 -31.08
CA GLU A 14 -14.26 48.03 -30.24
C GLU A 14 -14.08 46.51 -30.17
N MET A 15 -13.67 45.84 -31.26
CA MET A 15 -13.32 44.42 -31.23
C MET A 15 -12.06 44.16 -30.40
N ASP A 16 -11.04 45.02 -30.49
CA ASP A 16 -9.78 44.89 -29.74
C ASP A 16 -10.00 44.99 -28.22
N GLU A 17 -10.84 45.94 -27.78
CA GLU A 17 -11.21 46.06 -26.36
C GLU A 17 -12.08 44.89 -25.89
N ASN A 18 -12.97 44.35 -26.74
CA ASN A 18 -13.88 43.30 -26.32
C ASN A 18 -13.17 41.98 -26.01
N TYR A 19 -12.26 41.50 -26.88
CA TYR A 19 -11.55 40.25 -26.58
C TYR A 19 -10.59 40.37 -25.39
N LYS A 20 -9.97 41.55 -25.18
CA LYS A 20 -9.13 41.82 -24.02
C LYS A 20 -9.91 41.73 -22.72
N ASN A 21 -11.11 42.31 -22.68
CA ASN A 21 -12.01 42.21 -21.53
C ASN A 21 -12.40 40.75 -21.25
N ILE A 22 -12.70 39.96 -22.28
CA ILE A 22 -13.03 38.53 -22.12
C ILE A 22 -11.83 37.74 -21.63
N ARG A 23 -10.63 37.97 -22.19
CA ARG A 23 -9.38 37.37 -21.72
C ARG A 23 -9.17 37.66 -20.24
N GLN A 24 -9.27 38.91 -19.82
CA GLN A 24 -9.14 39.31 -18.42
C GLN A 24 -10.18 38.62 -17.53
N ALA A 25 -11.43 38.50 -17.99
CA ALA A 25 -12.48 37.81 -17.24
C ALA A 25 -12.21 36.31 -17.08
N VAL A 26 -11.71 35.61 -18.12
CA VAL A 26 -11.33 34.19 -18.02
C VAL A 26 -10.11 34.02 -17.13
N CYS A 27 -9.11 34.91 -17.22
CA CYS A 27 -7.97 34.90 -16.30
C CYS A 27 -8.41 35.09 -14.85
N ALA A 28 -9.32 36.03 -14.60
CA ALA A 28 -9.88 36.26 -13.26
C ALA A 28 -10.62 35.02 -12.75
N GLU A 29 -11.43 34.38 -13.58
CA GLU A 29 -12.14 33.13 -13.23
C GLU A 29 -11.18 32.01 -12.78
N ILE A 30 -10.05 31.84 -13.46
CA ILE A 30 -9.01 30.89 -13.04
C ILE A 30 -8.35 31.35 -11.74
N ARG A 31 -7.96 32.64 -11.65
CA ARG A 31 -7.25 33.21 -10.49
C ARG A 31 -8.09 33.18 -9.21
N GLU A 32 -9.40 33.33 -9.34
CA GLU A 32 -10.35 33.44 -8.24
C GLU A 32 -11.04 32.10 -7.93
N ASN A 33 -10.72 31.03 -8.68
CA ASN A 33 -11.22 29.68 -8.41
C ASN A 33 -10.66 29.17 -7.07
N SER A 34 -11.45 29.30 -6.00
CA SER A 34 -11.02 28.97 -4.64
C SER A 34 -10.52 27.53 -4.52
N SER A 35 -11.23 26.57 -5.12
CA SER A 35 -10.83 25.15 -5.10
C SER A 35 -9.45 24.94 -5.72
N LEU A 36 -9.18 25.54 -6.88
CA LEU A 36 -7.88 25.43 -7.55
C LEU A 36 -6.77 26.07 -6.71
N ILE A 37 -6.98 27.29 -6.25
CA ILE A 37 -5.95 28.05 -5.54
C ILE A 37 -5.64 27.44 -4.17
N GLU A 38 -6.66 26.97 -3.44
CA GLU A 38 -6.48 26.29 -2.16
C GLU A 38 -5.79 24.93 -2.33
N SER A 39 -6.15 24.17 -3.37
CA SER A 39 -5.48 22.90 -3.69
C SER A 39 -4.01 23.12 -4.03
N LEU A 40 -3.70 24.12 -4.87
CA LEU A 40 -2.33 24.48 -5.22
C LEU A 40 -1.51 24.89 -4.00
N LYS A 41 -2.06 25.74 -3.12
CA LYS A 41 -1.40 26.15 -1.87
C LYS A 41 -1.17 24.97 -0.94
N SER A 42 -2.17 24.12 -0.74
CA SER A 42 -2.06 22.91 0.07
C SER A 42 -0.96 21.97 -0.44
N PHE A 43 -0.91 21.74 -1.75
CA PHE A 43 0.15 20.94 -2.37
C PHE A 43 1.53 21.61 -2.24
N ALA A 44 1.62 22.92 -2.42
CA ALA A 44 2.85 23.68 -2.22
C ALA A 44 3.37 23.58 -0.78
N ASP A 45 2.50 23.76 0.21
CA ASP A 45 2.82 23.66 1.64
C ASP A 45 3.29 22.24 2.03
N ASN A 46 2.84 21.23 1.30
CA ASN A 46 3.25 19.83 1.47
C ASN A 46 4.44 19.42 0.59
N GLY A 47 5.16 20.39 0.03
CA GLY A 47 6.40 20.15 -0.73
C GLY A 47 6.17 19.47 -2.07
N ALA A 48 5.03 19.69 -2.71
CA ALA A 48 4.71 19.08 -3.99
C ALA A 48 5.72 19.44 -5.09
N VAL A 49 5.94 18.47 -5.97
CA VAL A 49 6.69 18.66 -7.22
C VAL A 49 5.74 18.76 -8.40
N PHE A 50 6.19 19.43 -9.45
CA PHE A 50 5.42 19.60 -10.68
C PHE A 50 5.86 18.59 -11.74
N TYR A 51 4.92 17.85 -12.32
CA TYR A 51 5.14 17.03 -13.50
C TYR A 51 4.55 17.74 -14.73
N PRO A 52 5.38 18.45 -15.52
CA PRO A 52 4.93 19.00 -16.80
C PRO A 52 4.61 17.84 -17.74
N GLY A 53 3.41 17.88 -18.33
CA GLY A 53 3.01 16.92 -19.36
C GLY A 53 3.90 17.03 -20.60
N TYR A 54 3.94 15.96 -21.38
CA TYR A 54 4.53 15.95 -22.71
C TYR A 54 3.46 16.15 -23.78
N GLY A 55 3.87 16.72 -24.89
CA GLY A 55 3.05 16.71 -26.08
C GLY A 55 3.52 17.69 -27.14
N ASN A 56 2.55 18.21 -27.89
CA ASN A 56 2.79 19.13 -28.98
C ASN A 56 2.87 20.59 -28.49
N LEU A 57 3.03 21.54 -29.40
CA LEU A 57 3.09 22.97 -29.05
C LEU A 57 1.85 23.46 -28.28
N GLY A 58 0.68 22.85 -28.50
CA GLY A 58 -0.53 23.15 -27.74
C GLY A 58 -0.38 22.87 -26.25
N ASP A 59 0.25 21.76 -25.89
CA ASP A 59 0.59 21.43 -24.50
C ASP A 59 1.60 22.43 -23.92
N GLY A 60 2.46 23.01 -24.77
CA GLY A 60 3.35 24.11 -24.41
C GLY A 60 2.61 25.39 -24.03
N LEU A 61 1.46 25.67 -24.65
CA LEU A 61 0.61 26.81 -24.28
C LEU A 61 -0.05 26.60 -22.92
N ILE A 62 -0.52 25.37 -22.63
CA ILE A 62 -1.07 25.00 -21.32
C ILE A 62 0.02 25.15 -20.25
N ALA A 63 1.22 24.63 -20.52
CA ALA A 63 2.34 24.72 -19.61
C ALA A 63 2.75 26.16 -19.33
N LEU A 64 2.78 27.03 -20.35
CA LEU A 64 3.07 28.45 -20.16
C LEU A 64 2.08 29.11 -19.20
N GLY A 65 0.77 28.90 -19.40
CA GLY A 65 -0.24 29.48 -18.51
C GLY A 65 -0.21 28.88 -17.10
N THR A 66 0.18 27.60 -16.97
CA THR A 66 0.43 26.97 -15.67
C THR A 66 1.60 27.63 -14.94
N LEU A 67 2.71 27.88 -15.63
CA LEU A 67 3.89 28.52 -15.07
C LEU A 67 3.62 30.00 -14.71
N ASP A 68 2.82 30.70 -15.50
CA ASP A 68 2.37 32.06 -15.20
C ASP A 68 1.51 32.09 -13.91
N LEU A 69 0.61 31.12 -13.73
CA LEU A 69 -0.19 30.97 -12.51
C LEU A 69 0.70 30.68 -11.29
N PHE A 70 1.66 29.77 -11.42
CA PHE A 70 2.60 29.46 -10.34
C PHE A 70 3.41 30.70 -9.93
N ALA A 71 3.89 31.48 -10.90
CA ALA A 71 4.61 32.73 -10.64
C ALA A 71 3.74 33.75 -9.88
N ASP A 72 2.47 33.91 -10.26
CA ASP A 72 1.54 34.82 -9.58
C ASP A 72 1.19 34.36 -8.15
N LEU A 73 1.27 33.05 -7.89
CA LEU A 73 1.15 32.48 -6.55
C LEU A 73 2.44 32.52 -5.73
N GLY A 74 3.56 32.96 -6.34
CA GLY A 74 4.87 32.96 -5.70
C GLY A 74 5.43 31.55 -5.47
N TRP A 75 5.00 30.56 -6.26
CA TRP A 75 5.40 29.17 -6.14
C TRP A 75 6.32 28.74 -7.30
N ASP A 76 7.48 28.18 -6.97
CA ASP A 76 8.44 27.65 -7.96
C ASP A 76 8.78 26.18 -7.64
N PRO A 77 7.90 25.21 -7.98
CA PRO A 77 8.11 23.81 -7.64
C PRO A 77 9.27 23.19 -8.40
N LYS A 78 9.93 22.20 -7.80
CA LYS A 78 10.85 21.32 -8.51
C LYS A 78 10.07 20.57 -9.60
N ARG A 79 10.65 20.48 -10.80
CA ARG A 79 10.06 19.77 -11.94
C ARG A 79 10.58 18.35 -12.03
N ILE A 80 9.66 17.39 -12.19
CA ILE A 80 9.99 16.01 -12.56
C ILE A 80 10.32 15.97 -14.04
N GLN A 81 11.42 15.31 -14.40
CA GLN A 81 11.89 15.18 -15.78
C GLN A 81 11.85 13.70 -16.19
N GLY A 82 11.41 13.43 -17.42
CA GLY A 82 11.36 12.08 -17.98
C GLY A 82 10.00 11.38 -17.84
N ARG A 83 9.82 10.30 -18.62
CA ARG A 83 8.62 9.41 -18.60
C ARG A 83 8.92 7.99 -18.09
N HIS A 84 10.05 7.82 -17.41
CA HIS A 84 10.41 6.51 -16.87
C HIS A 84 9.43 6.13 -15.76
N LYS A 85 9.21 4.82 -15.56
CA LYS A 85 8.21 4.30 -14.62
C LYS A 85 8.43 4.80 -13.19
N GLU A 86 9.69 5.01 -12.82
CA GLU A 86 10.12 5.47 -11.50
C GLU A 86 10.17 7.00 -11.38
N ALA A 87 9.67 7.76 -12.36
CA ALA A 87 9.75 9.23 -12.36
C ALA A 87 9.06 9.86 -11.13
N PHE A 88 8.07 9.18 -10.56
CA PHE A 88 7.32 9.63 -9.38
C PHE A 88 7.89 9.07 -8.06
N SER A 89 8.88 8.18 -8.12
CA SER A 89 9.48 7.55 -6.95
C SER A 89 10.15 8.58 -6.03
N GLY A 90 9.90 8.46 -4.72
CA GLY A 90 10.47 9.33 -3.70
C GLY A 90 9.74 10.65 -3.49
N TYR A 91 8.66 10.91 -4.22
CA TYR A 91 7.76 12.04 -3.98
C TYR A 91 6.50 11.59 -3.25
N THR A 92 5.90 12.50 -2.48
CA THR A 92 4.64 12.25 -1.75
C THR A 92 3.48 13.07 -2.31
N HIS A 93 3.76 14.24 -2.90
CA HIS A 93 2.76 15.12 -3.51
C HIS A 93 3.21 15.51 -4.92
N ILE A 94 2.33 15.32 -5.90
CA ILE A 94 2.58 15.69 -7.30
C ILE A 94 1.45 16.55 -7.81
N VAL A 95 1.81 17.69 -8.40
CA VAL A 95 0.92 18.48 -9.25
C VAL A 95 1.22 18.12 -10.70
N MET A 96 0.23 17.59 -11.40
CA MET A 96 0.33 17.17 -12.79
C MET A 96 -0.24 18.24 -13.71
N GLY A 97 0.53 18.60 -14.74
CA GLY A 97 0.12 19.57 -15.76
C GLY A 97 -1.21 19.23 -16.42
N GLY A 98 -1.96 20.27 -16.80
CA GLY A 98 -3.19 20.11 -17.58
C GLY A 98 -2.90 19.47 -18.93
N SER A 99 -3.86 18.74 -19.49
CA SER A 99 -3.69 18.09 -20.78
C SER A 99 -5.01 17.85 -21.52
N GLY A 100 -4.92 17.50 -22.80
CA GLY A 100 -6.01 16.87 -23.53
C GLY A 100 -5.92 15.36 -23.66
N GLY A 101 -5.13 14.72 -22.80
CA GLY A 101 -4.52 13.42 -23.06
C GLY A 101 -4.88 12.31 -22.07
N TRP A 102 -6.05 12.33 -21.44
CA TRP A 102 -6.57 11.16 -20.73
C TRP A 102 -7.75 10.56 -21.51
N VAL A 103 -7.40 9.88 -22.60
CA VAL A 103 -8.36 9.30 -23.53
C VAL A 103 -8.09 7.81 -23.62
N LYS A 104 -9.05 7.01 -23.17
CA LYS A 104 -8.91 5.57 -23.10
C LYS A 104 -8.61 4.99 -24.50
N GLY A 105 -7.54 4.21 -24.60
CA GLY A 105 -7.09 3.59 -25.86
C GLY A 105 -6.38 4.51 -26.86
N MET A 106 -6.17 5.79 -26.53
CA MET A 106 -5.42 6.75 -27.37
C MET A 106 -4.28 7.39 -26.58
N TRP A 107 -4.59 7.94 -25.41
CA TRP A 107 -3.65 8.68 -24.57
C TRP A 107 -3.69 8.12 -23.14
N GLU A 108 -2.87 7.09 -22.87
CA GLU A 108 -2.73 6.43 -21.57
C GLU A 108 -1.27 6.48 -21.04
N THR A 109 -0.44 7.35 -21.64
CA THR A 109 1.02 7.36 -21.47
C THR A 109 1.50 7.47 -20.02
N TYR A 110 0.70 8.07 -19.14
CA TYR A 110 1.07 8.27 -17.74
C TYR A 110 0.32 7.34 -16.77
N LEU A 111 -0.51 6.42 -17.26
CA LEU A 111 -1.36 5.59 -16.41
C LEU A 111 -0.52 4.74 -15.46
N GLU A 112 0.45 3.99 -15.97
CA GLU A 112 1.24 3.05 -15.14
C GLU A 112 1.97 3.74 -13.97
N GLN A 113 2.71 4.82 -14.26
CA GLN A 113 3.46 5.54 -13.22
C GLN A 113 2.53 6.27 -12.24
N THR A 114 1.37 6.76 -12.71
CA THR A 114 0.39 7.43 -11.85
C THR A 114 -0.26 6.44 -10.89
N ILE A 115 -0.69 5.28 -11.39
CA ILE A 115 -1.27 4.23 -10.53
C ILE A 115 -0.23 3.71 -9.55
N ALA A 116 1.02 3.47 -9.98
CA ALA A 116 2.08 3.06 -9.07
C ALA A 116 2.35 4.10 -7.96
N PHE A 117 2.28 5.39 -8.27
CA PHE A 117 2.42 6.45 -7.28
C PHE A 117 1.27 6.45 -6.26
N LEU A 118 0.03 6.31 -6.71
CA LEU A 118 -1.16 6.25 -5.85
C LEU A 118 -1.18 4.97 -4.99
N GLN A 119 -0.73 3.84 -5.53
CA GLN A 119 -0.58 2.59 -4.77
C GLN A 119 0.40 2.73 -3.59
N ASN A 120 1.38 3.62 -3.73
CA ASN A 120 2.36 3.92 -2.68
C ASN A 120 1.89 5.03 -1.72
N GLY A 121 0.62 5.46 -1.80
CA GLY A 121 0.03 6.47 -0.91
C GLY A 121 0.30 7.92 -1.34
N GLY A 122 0.75 8.14 -2.58
CA GLY A 122 1.01 9.45 -3.13
C GLY A 122 -0.25 10.29 -3.32
N GLN A 123 -0.15 11.60 -3.10
CA GLN A 123 -1.22 12.57 -3.32
C GLN A 123 -1.05 13.26 -4.67
N LEU A 124 -2.11 13.30 -5.47
CA LEU A 124 -2.08 13.79 -6.84
C LEU A 124 -3.10 14.91 -7.06
N LEU A 125 -2.62 16.03 -7.60
CA LEU A 125 -3.46 17.11 -8.11
C LEU A 125 -3.34 17.15 -9.63
N ILE A 126 -4.43 16.89 -10.34
CA ILE A 126 -4.50 17.00 -11.81
C ILE A 126 -5.09 18.36 -12.18
N LEU A 127 -4.28 19.20 -12.83
CA LEU A 127 -4.69 20.52 -13.32
C LEU A 127 -5.68 20.42 -14.50
N PRO A 128 -6.41 21.51 -14.84
CA PRO A 128 -7.50 21.51 -15.82
C PRO A 128 -7.26 20.65 -17.06
N THR A 129 -8.04 19.56 -17.19
CA THR A 129 -7.81 18.46 -18.14
C THR A 129 -9.12 17.93 -18.74
N SER A 130 -9.07 17.39 -19.96
CA SER A 130 -10.21 16.64 -20.54
C SER A 130 -10.01 15.13 -20.40
N PHE A 131 -11.09 14.43 -20.05
CA PHE A 131 -11.19 12.98 -19.88
C PHE A 131 -12.18 12.40 -20.88
N SER A 132 -11.85 11.27 -21.52
CA SER A 132 -12.78 10.56 -22.39
C SER A 132 -12.63 9.07 -22.18
N GLU A 133 -13.69 8.44 -21.70
CA GLU A 133 -13.78 7.02 -21.32
C GLU A 133 -12.74 6.58 -20.29
N PHE A 134 -12.08 7.55 -19.64
CA PHE A 134 -10.99 7.36 -18.69
C PHE A 134 -11.38 7.99 -17.35
N GLY A 135 -10.88 7.44 -16.24
CA GLY A 135 -11.06 8.00 -14.90
C GLY A 135 -11.51 6.97 -13.86
N ALA A 136 -12.13 5.87 -14.29
CA ALA A 136 -12.50 4.74 -13.45
C ALA A 136 -11.28 4.14 -12.74
N GLU A 137 -10.10 4.25 -13.36
CA GLU A 137 -8.81 3.85 -12.83
C GLU A 137 -8.41 4.63 -11.56
N PHE A 138 -8.95 5.84 -11.36
CA PHE A 138 -8.69 6.67 -10.18
C PHE A 138 -9.69 6.44 -9.03
N VAL A 139 -10.83 5.79 -9.28
CA VAL A 139 -11.87 5.56 -8.26
C VAL A 139 -11.33 4.83 -7.02
N PRO A 140 -10.47 3.79 -7.12
CA PRO A 140 -9.88 3.13 -5.94
C PRO A 140 -8.99 4.05 -5.09
N TYR A 141 -8.58 5.19 -5.63
CA TYR A 141 -7.68 6.17 -5.01
C TYR A 141 -8.35 7.55 -4.88
N ALA A 142 -9.68 7.62 -4.88
CA ALA A 142 -10.43 8.88 -4.88
C ALA A 142 -10.03 9.83 -3.75
N ASP A 143 -9.65 9.31 -2.57
CA ASP A 143 -9.20 10.11 -1.43
C ASP A 143 -7.80 10.71 -1.62
N GLN A 144 -7.07 10.30 -2.65
CA GLN A 144 -5.69 10.71 -2.94
C GLN A 144 -5.56 11.57 -4.20
N VAL A 145 -6.65 11.72 -4.97
CA VAL A 145 -6.63 12.41 -6.28
C VAL A 145 -7.64 13.54 -6.28
N THR A 146 -7.16 14.75 -6.54
CA THR A 146 -8.00 15.91 -6.83
C THR A 146 -7.86 16.27 -8.30
N ILE A 147 -8.98 16.45 -9.00
CA ILE A 147 -9.04 16.60 -10.46
C ILE A 147 -9.76 17.88 -10.84
N PHE A 148 -9.13 18.68 -11.69
CA PHE A 148 -9.77 19.80 -12.36
C PHE A 148 -10.07 19.42 -13.81
N CYS A 149 -11.35 19.46 -14.17
CA CYS A 149 -11.84 19.33 -15.53
C CYS A 149 -11.88 20.70 -16.19
N ARG A 150 -11.43 20.78 -17.44
CA ARG A 150 -11.48 22.04 -18.20
C ARG A 150 -12.80 22.33 -18.92
N GLU A 151 -13.76 21.42 -18.79
CA GLU A 151 -15.13 21.57 -19.28
C GLU A 151 -16.08 20.61 -18.55
N GLN A 152 -17.38 20.86 -18.70
CA GLN A 152 -18.45 20.17 -17.97
C GLN A 152 -18.60 18.69 -18.31
N ARG A 153 -18.40 18.29 -19.57
CA ARG A 153 -18.58 16.91 -20.02
C ARG A 153 -17.58 15.96 -19.36
N SER A 154 -16.32 16.37 -19.19
CA SER A 154 -15.33 15.59 -18.42
C SER A 154 -15.74 15.45 -16.96
N TYR A 155 -16.24 16.52 -16.33
CA TYR A 155 -16.74 16.47 -14.96
C TYR A 155 -17.90 15.47 -14.81
N ASP A 156 -18.90 15.57 -15.69
CA ASP A 156 -20.07 14.67 -15.68
C ASP A 156 -19.68 13.21 -15.94
N GLU A 157 -18.64 12.99 -16.73
CA GLU A 157 -18.10 11.66 -16.99
C GLU A 157 -17.39 11.07 -15.77
N LEU A 158 -16.48 11.81 -15.12
CA LEU A 158 -15.81 11.36 -13.91
C LEU A 158 -16.79 11.09 -12.76
N LEU A 159 -17.81 11.94 -12.61
CA LEU A 159 -18.88 11.75 -11.62
C LEU A 159 -19.65 10.45 -11.88
N ARG A 160 -20.03 10.18 -13.14
CA ARG A 160 -20.70 8.94 -13.53
C ARG A 160 -19.85 7.69 -13.34
N GLN A 161 -18.53 7.83 -13.45
CA GLN A 161 -17.58 6.73 -13.21
C GLN A 161 -17.38 6.44 -11.71
N GLY A 162 -17.85 7.31 -10.81
CA GLY A 162 -17.86 7.08 -9.37
C GLY A 162 -16.84 7.89 -8.57
N LEU A 163 -16.20 8.90 -9.17
CA LEU A 163 -15.39 9.85 -8.40
C LEU A 163 -16.30 10.78 -7.57
N PRO A 164 -15.92 11.08 -6.32
CA PRO A 164 -16.74 11.91 -5.44
C PRO A 164 -16.69 13.38 -5.87
N GLU A 165 -17.83 14.08 -5.79
CA GLU A 165 -17.96 15.51 -6.12
C GLU A 165 -16.98 16.40 -5.37
N SER A 166 -16.55 16.01 -4.17
CA SER A 166 -15.56 16.75 -3.38
C SER A 166 -14.14 16.71 -3.95
N GLN A 167 -13.87 15.86 -4.93
CA GLN A 167 -12.55 15.68 -5.54
C GLN A 167 -12.47 16.11 -7.00
N ILE A 168 -13.61 16.42 -7.62
CA ILE A 168 -13.69 16.83 -9.02
C ILE A 168 -14.20 18.27 -9.09
N PHE A 169 -13.53 19.11 -9.88
CA PHE A 169 -13.86 20.52 -10.03
C PHE A 169 -13.85 20.91 -11.50
N VAL A 170 -14.51 22.01 -11.84
CA VAL A 170 -14.42 22.61 -13.18
C VAL A 170 -13.64 23.92 -13.09
N CYS A 171 -12.71 24.11 -14.02
CA CYS A 171 -11.92 25.34 -14.14
C CYS A 171 -11.49 25.51 -15.61
N PRO A 172 -11.53 26.71 -16.20
CA PRO A 172 -11.05 26.90 -17.58
C PRO A 172 -9.64 26.36 -17.83
N ASP A 173 -9.36 26.01 -19.09
CA ASP A 173 -8.03 25.54 -19.53
C ASP A 173 -6.94 26.57 -19.16
N LEU A 174 -5.83 26.10 -18.57
CA LEU A 174 -4.77 27.00 -18.12
C LEU A 174 -4.07 27.74 -19.26
N ALA A 175 -4.21 27.32 -20.52
CA ALA A 175 -3.76 28.11 -21.67
C ALA A 175 -4.33 29.53 -21.69
N PHE A 176 -5.55 29.73 -21.17
CA PHE A 176 -6.16 31.06 -21.06
C PHE A 176 -5.48 31.95 -20.01
N TYR A 177 -4.72 31.38 -19.07
CA TYR A 177 -4.00 32.15 -18.05
C TYR A 177 -2.68 32.75 -18.53
N THR A 178 -2.27 32.48 -19.77
CA THR A 178 -1.01 33.01 -20.32
C THR A 178 -0.98 34.53 -20.28
N LYS A 179 0.14 35.12 -19.83
CA LYS A 179 0.31 36.57 -19.73
C LYS A 179 0.37 37.24 -21.10
N GLU A 180 -0.15 38.46 -21.19
CA GLU A 180 -0.18 39.23 -22.45
C GLU A 180 1.21 39.65 -22.91
N GLU A 181 2.11 39.92 -21.96
CA GLU A 181 3.49 40.30 -22.21
C GLU A 181 4.26 39.30 -23.09
N HIS A 182 3.89 38.02 -23.07
CA HIS A 182 4.52 36.98 -23.90
C HIS A 182 4.32 37.20 -25.41
N PHE A 183 3.30 37.98 -25.81
CA PHE A 183 2.92 38.17 -27.22
C PHE A 183 2.67 39.64 -27.61
N SER A 184 2.67 40.57 -26.66
CA SER A 184 2.26 41.97 -26.84
C SER A 184 3.11 42.81 -27.83
N ASP A 185 4.36 42.40 -28.06
CA ASP A 185 5.33 43.08 -28.93
C ASP A 185 5.39 42.49 -30.35
N LEU A 186 4.52 41.52 -30.67
CA LEU A 186 4.45 40.96 -32.02
C LEU A 186 3.82 41.97 -32.98
N GLU A 187 4.51 42.25 -34.09
CA GLU A 187 3.99 43.12 -35.14
C GLU A 187 2.73 42.50 -35.76
N ILE A 188 1.68 43.32 -35.90
CA ILE A 188 0.42 42.92 -36.53
C ILE A 188 0.43 43.41 -37.96
N GLU A 189 0.47 42.44 -38.87
CA GLU A 189 0.63 42.68 -40.30
C GLU A 189 -0.30 41.72 -41.04
N SER A 190 -1.61 41.98 -41.01
CA SER A 190 -2.62 41.12 -41.64
C SER A 190 -2.56 41.20 -43.17
N HIS A 191 -1.58 40.52 -43.76
CA HIS A 191 -1.30 40.50 -45.20
C HIS A 191 -2.05 39.40 -45.94
N TYR A 192 -2.42 38.33 -45.25
CA TYR A 192 -2.98 37.13 -45.85
C TYR A 192 -4.38 36.83 -45.29
N PRO A 193 -5.29 36.26 -46.09
CA PRO A 193 -6.68 36.09 -45.66
C PRO A 193 -6.87 34.98 -44.61
N VAL A 194 -6.27 33.80 -44.82
CA VAL A 194 -6.54 32.61 -43.99
C VAL A 194 -5.29 31.76 -43.80
N LEU A 195 -5.00 31.39 -42.55
CA LEU A 195 -4.08 30.32 -42.19
C LEU A 195 -4.87 29.08 -41.77
N LYS A 196 -4.59 27.93 -42.41
CA LYS A 196 -5.26 26.66 -42.11
C LYS A 196 -4.35 25.76 -41.30
N ILE A 197 -4.76 25.43 -40.08
CA ILE A 197 -4.01 24.57 -39.16
C ILE A 197 -4.85 23.34 -38.85
N PHE A 198 -4.73 22.30 -39.66
CA PHE A 198 -5.53 21.09 -39.49
C PHE A 198 -4.67 19.89 -39.12
N ARG A 199 -5.22 19.01 -38.29
CA ARG A 199 -4.56 17.79 -37.83
C ARG A 199 -4.34 16.81 -38.96
N LEU A 200 -3.20 16.13 -38.89
CA LEU A 200 -2.86 15.00 -39.78
C LEU A 200 -3.05 13.63 -39.10
N ASP A 201 -3.33 13.61 -37.81
CA ASP A 201 -3.43 12.41 -36.98
C ASP A 201 -4.90 11.94 -36.79
N GLU A 202 -5.09 10.86 -36.04
CA GLU A 202 -6.41 10.23 -35.82
C GLU A 202 -7.41 11.06 -35.02
N GLU A 203 -6.95 12.15 -34.39
CA GLU A 203 -7.80 13.14 -33.73
C GLU A 203 -8.41 14.15 -34.69
N GLY A 204 -7.92 14.23 -35.93
CA GLY A 204 -8.43 15.15 -36.93
C GLY A 204 -9.89 14.90 -37.28
N GLY A 205 -10.64 15.98 -37.50
CA GLY A 205 -12.03 15.91 -37.97
C GLY A 205 -12.15 15.59 -39.46
N ARG A 206 -11.05 15.79 -40.21
CA ARG A 206 -11.01 15.69 -41.68
C ARG A 206 -10.36 14.40 -42.15
N LYS A 207 -11.00 13.71 -43.09
CA LYS A 207 -10.39 12.55 -43.78
C LYS A 207 -9.22 12.97 -44.66
N THR A 208 -9.30 14.15 -45.27
CA THR A 208 -8.22 14.73 -46.08
C THR A 208 -8.18 16.23 -45.84
N PRO A 209 -7.24 16.70 -45.01
CA PRO A 209 -7.03 18.13 -44.79
C PRO A 209 -6.73 18.88 -46.09
N PRO A 210 -7.07 20.18 -46.19
CA PRO A 210 -6.72 21.01 -47.34
C PRO A 210 -5.21 20.95 -47.67
N ARG A 211 -4.84 20.97 -48.95
CA ARG A 211 -3.42 20.89 -49.37
C ARG A 211 -2.55 22.03 -48.85
N ASP A 212 -3.17 23.17 -48.59
CA ASP A 212 -2.57 24.39 -48.05
C ASP A 212 -2.63 24.45 -46.52
N SER A 213 -3.08 23.38 -45.84
CA SER A 213 -3.07 23.28 -44.39
C SER A 213 -1.72 22.81 -43.86
N VAL A 214 -1.36 23.31 -42.68
CA VAL A 214 -0.10 22.97 -41.99
C VAL A 214 -0.39 22.61 -40.54
N ASP A 215 0.04 21.43 -40.09
CA ASP A 215 -0.11 21.02 -38.69
C ASP A 215 1.03 21.60 -37.82
N LEU A 216 1.01 22.92 -37.66
CA LEU A 216 2.07 23.69 -36.97
C LEU A 216 2.42 23.14 -35.58
N PRO A 217 1.48 22.69 -34.74
CA PRO A 217 1.83 22.11 -33.45
C PRO A 217 2.79 20.93 -33.50
N LEU A 218 2.77 20.13 -34.58
CA LEU A 218 3.65 18.98 -34.72
C LEU A 218 5.11 19.34 -35.06
N LEU A 219 5.40 20.61 -35.38
CA LEU A 219 6.79 21.09 -35.48
C LEU A 219 7.53 20.93 -34.14
N PHE A 220 6.78 20.96 -33.04
CA PHE A 220 7.29 20.78 -31.68
C PHE A 220 6.45 19.71 -31.00
N ASN A 221 6.88 18.45 -31.08
CA ASN A 221 6.16 17.33 -30.52
C ASN A 221 7.04 16.50 -29.60
N ASP A 222 6.41 15.76 -28.69
CA ASP A 222 7.07 14.88 -27.73
C ASP A 222 7.98 15.63 -26.73
N ILE A 223 7.72 16.93 -26.53
CA ILE A 223 8.51 17.81 -25.65
C ILE A 223 7.87 17.88 -24.27
N GLN A 224 8.71 17.86 -23.22
CA GLN A 224 8.29 18.19 -21.86
C GLN A 224 8.40 19.70 -21.65
N TRP A 225 7.27 20.38 -21.58
CA TRP A 225 7.23 21.85 -21.49
C TRP A 225 7.43 22.29 -20.04
N SER A 226 8.70 22.40 -19.62
CA SER A 226 9.06 22.54 -18.19
C SER A 226 9.47 23.95 -17.76
N THR A 227 9.82 24.83 -18.70
CA THR A 227 10.25 26.21 -18.41
C THR A 227 9.55 27.22 -19.31
N VAL A 228 9.43 28.46 -18.82
CA VAL A 228 8.85 29.59 -19.58
C VAL A 228 9.59 29.80 -20.90
N GLU A 229 10.93 29.78 -20.86
CA GLU A 229 11.76 29.98 -22.06
C GLU A 229 11.51 28.90 -23.13
N GLN A 230 11.38 27.63 -22.72
CA GLN A 230 11.06 26.53 -23.62
C GLN A 230 9.70 26.74 -24.29
N CYS A 231 8.70 27.22 -23.56
CA CYS A 231 7.35 27.43 -24.09
C CYS A 231 7.27 28.67 -24.99
N VAL A 232 7.78 29.81 -24.53
CA VAL A 232 7.59 31.13 -25.16
C VAL A 232 8.21 31.20 -26.55
N LYS A 233 9.44 30.70 -26.75
CA LYS A 233 10.14 30.78 -28.04
C LYS A 233 9.34 30.19 -29.23
N PRO A 234 8.91 28.91 -29.19
CA PRO A 234 8.14 28.34 -30.29
C PRO A 234 6.72 28.90 -30.39
N LEU A 235 6.07 29.22 -29.26
CA LEU A 235 4.75 29.85 -29.27
C LEU A 235 4.77 31.22 -29.93
N ARG A 236 5.78 32.05 -29.66
CA ARG A 236 5.96 33.36 -30.31
C ARG A 236 6.21 33.22 -31.81
N ALA A 237 6.97 32.21 -32.25
CA ALA A 237 7.17 31.98 -33.68
C ALA A 237 5.84 31.66 -34.40
N VAL A 238 5.01 30.81 -33.80
CA VAL A 238 3.69 30.47 -34.36
C VAL A 238 2.70 31.63 -34.24
N ALA A 239 2.68 32.36 -33.12
CA ALA A 239 1.85 33.55 -32.94
C ALA A 239 2.23 34.66 -33.93
N GLY A 240 3.52 34.89 -34.16
CA GLY A 240 4.02 35.82 -35.16
C GLY A 240 3.58 35.45 -36.57
N LEU A 241 3.61 34.15 -36.91
CA LEU A 241 3.05 33.66 -38.17
C LEU A 241 1.53 33.87 -38.24
N MET A 242 0.78 33.55 -37.19
CA MET A 242 -0.68 33.76 -37.13
C MET A 242 -1.05 35.23 -37.32
N ASN A 243 -0.26 36.17 -36.78
CA ASN A 243 -0.48 37.61 -36.94
C ASN A 243 -0.35 38.11 -38.38
N GLN A 244 0.28 37.32 -39.27
CA GLN A 244 0.33 37.62 -40.70
C GLN A 244 -1.00 37.37 -41.42
N PHE A 245 -1.95 36.72 -40.75
CA PHE A 245 -3.23 36.31 -41.32
C PHE A 245 -4.42 37.00 -40.63
N GLU A 246 -5.49 37.26 -41.39
CA GLU A 246 -6.74 37.82 -40.87
C GLU A 246 -7.55 36.80 -40.07
N CYS A 247 -7.47 35.52 -40.45
CA CYS A 247 -8.25 34.42 -39.88
C CYS A 247 -7.43 33.13 -39.75
N VAL A 248 -7.68 32.36 -38.69
CA VAL A 248 -7.16 31.00 -38.47
C VAL A 248 -8.31 30.00 -38.56
N GLU A 249 -8.22 29.05 -39.49
CA GLU A 249 -9.13 27.91 -39.62
C GLU A 249 -8.45 26.67 -39.03
N THR A 250 -9.04 26.01 -38.03
CA THR A 250 -8.34 24.94 -37.31
C THR A 250 -9.23 23.93 -36.58
N ASP A 251 -8.76 22.68 -36.48
CA ASP A 251 -9.23 21.63 -35.55
C ASP A 251 -8.16 21.31 -34.46
N ARG A 252 -7.21 22.22 -34.23
CA ARG A 252 -6.27 22.18 -33.10
C ARG A 252 -6.74 23.15 -32.02
N LEU A 253 -7.27 22.60 -30.93
CA LEU A 253 -7.82 23.39 -29.82
C LEU A 253 -6.91 24.55 -29.38
N HIS A 254 -5.66 24.25 -29.05
CA HIS A 254 -4.75 25.28 -28.50
C HIS A 254 -4.23 26.26 -29.56
N MET A 255 -4.35 25.95 -30.85
CA MET A 255 -4.11 26.93 -31.91
C MET A 255 -5.26 27.92 -32.03
N ALA A 256 -6.50 27.45 -31.82
CA ALA A 256 -7.65 28.33 -31.67
C ALA A 256 -7.53 29.20 -30.42
N VAL A 257 -7.10 28.64 -29.28
CA VAL A 257 -6.87 29.42 -28.04
C VAL A 257 -5.78 30.48 -28.27
N LEU A 258 -4.61 30.12 -28.81
CA LEU A 258 -3.54 31.07 -29.09
C LEU A 258 -4.02 32.21 -30.00
N ALA A 259 -4.69 31.87 -31.11
CA ALA A 259 -5.21 32.85 -32.06
C ALA A 259 -6.25 33.78 -31.41
N ALA A 260 -7.13 33.27 -30.54
CA ALA A 260 -8.08 34.08 -29.78
C ALA A 260 -7.38 35.03 -28.80
N LEU A 261 -6.33 34.58 -28.11
CA LEU A 261 -5.58 35.36 -27.13
C LEU A 261 -4.79 36.52 -27.75
N ILE A 262 -4.38 36.40 -29.01
CA ILE A 262 -3.72 37.45 -29.80
C ILE A 262 -4.70 38.24 -30.70
N GLY A 263 -6.01 38.06 -30.49
CA GLY A 263 -7.06 38.84 -31.14
C GLY A 263 -7.28 38.52 -32.62
N ARG A 264 -6.90 37.33 -33.11
CA ARG A 264 -7.24 36.89 -34.48
C ARG A 264 -8.66 36.35 -34.57
N ASN A 265 -9.24 36.42 -35.76
CA ASN A 265 -10.46 35.69 -36.07
C ASN A 265 -10.15 34.20 -36.16
N VAL A 266 -11.04 33.36 -35.63
CA VAL A 266 -10.87 31.91 -35.56
C VAL A 266 -12.15 31.23 -36.02
N LYS A 267 -11.98 30.30 -36.95
CA LYS A 267 -13.00 29.32 -37.32
C LYS A 267 -12.56 27.96 -36.82
N LEU A 268 -13.24 27.49 -35.80
CA LEU A 268 -12.92 26.27 -35.08
C LEU A 268 -13.79 25.14 -35.58
N GLU A 269 -13.18 24.03 -35.96
CA GLU A 269 -13.86 22.81 -36.41
C GLU A 269 -13.79 21.70 -35.36
N PRO A 270 -14.77 20.76 -35.33
CA PRO A 270 -14.72 19.61 -34.44
C PRO A 270 -13.52 18.68 -34.74
N SER A 271 -13.03 18.01 -33.71
CA SER A 271 -12.12 16.87 -33.80
C SER A 271 -12.86 15.54 -33.90
N SER A 272 -12.14 14.42 -33.94
CA SER A 272 -12.71 13.06 -33.89
C SER A 272 -13.51 12.76 -32.62
N TYR A 273 -13.30 13.52 -31.55
CA TYR A 273 -14.08 13.45 -30.32
C TYR A 273 -14.44 14.83 -29.78
N PHE A 274 -15.17 14.85 -28.67
CA PHE A 274 -15.94 16.00 -28.19
C PHE A 274 -15.14 17.19 -27.68
N LYS A 275 -13.86 17.01 -27.35
CA LYS A 275 -13.04 17.99 -26.61
C LYS A 275 -13.15 19.41 -27.14
N ILE A 276 -13.00 19.59 -28.45
CA ILE A 276 -13.01 20.94 -29.04
C ILE A 276 -14.37 21.60 -28.84
N LYS A 277 -15.46 20.88 -29.12
CA LYS A 277 -16.81 21.41 -28.95
C LYS A 277 -17.11 21.72 -27.48
N ALA A 278 -16.76 20.83 -26.56
CA ALA A 278 -16.98 21.06 -25.13
C ALA A 278 -16.22 22.28 -24.59
N ILE A 279 -14.97 22.49 -25.02
CA ILE A 279 -14.20 23.69 -24.63
C ILE A 279 -14.72 24.95 -25.32
N PHE A 280 -15.21 24.83 -26.55
CA PHE A 280 -15.88 25.95 -27.21
C PHE A 280 -17.11 26.39 -26.42
N ASP A 281 -17.98 25.44 -26.09
CA ASP A 281 -19.20 25.70 -25.33
C ASP A 281 -18.90 26.20 -23.92
N TYR A 282 -17.83 25.74 -23.29
CA TYR A 282 -17.45 26.16 -21.94
C TYR A 282 -16.76 27.54 -21.90
N THR A 283 -15.84 27.83 -22.84
CA THR A 283 -15.00 29.05 -22.77
C THR A 283 -14.89 29.81 -24.09
N LEU A 284 -14.55 29.16 -25.21
CA LEU A 284 -14.20 29.93 -26.43
C LEU A 284 -15.37 30.68 -27.06
N HIS A 285 -16.62 30.23 -26.88
CA HIS A 285 -17.80 30.93 -27.42
C HIS A 285 -17.94 32.37 -26.89
N ARG A 286 -17.28 32.67 -25.76
CA ARG A 286 -17.27 34.02 -25.16
C ARG A 286 -16.46 34.99 -26.01
N PHE A 287 -15.47 34.51 -26.77
CA PHE A 287 -14.62 35.34 -27.62
C PHE A 287 -15.34 35.66 -28.94
N PRO A 288 -15.67 36.93 -29.24
CA PRO A 288 -16.46 37.29 -30.42
C PRO A 288 -15.74 37.02 -31.74
N THR A 289 -14.40 36.87 -31.68
CA THR A 289 -13.56 36.53 -32.82
C THR A 289 -13.55 35.03 -33.11
N VAL A 290 -14.15 34.19 -32.26
CA VAL A 290 -14.14 32.74 -32.39
C VAL A 290 -15.52 32.23 -32.78
N THR A 291 -15.61 31.55 -33.92
CA THR A 291 -16.82 30.88 -34.42
C THR A 291 -16.59 29.39 -34.53
N PHE A 292 -17.60 28.59 -34.20
CA PHE A 292 -17.56 27.13 -34.37
C PHE A 292 -18.29 26.73 -35.65
N GLU A 293 -17.61 26.02 -36.55
CA GLU A 293 -18.20 25.51 -37.79
C GLU A 293 -18.55 24.02 -37.62
N ASP A 294 -19.84 23.74 -37.42
CA ASP A 294 -20.36 22.36 -37.41
C ASP A 294 -20.18 21.74 -38.80
N ARG A 295 -19.15 20.91 -38.94
CA ARG A 295 -18.88 20.19 -40.19
C ARG A 295 -19.49 18.78 -40.09
N THR A 296 -20.40 18.45 -41.00
CA THR A 296 -20.81 17.05 -41.18
C THR A 296 -19.59 16.24 -41.56
N SER A 297 -19.31 15.19 -40.80
CA SER A 297 -18.21 14.25 -41.01
C SER A 297 -17.95 13.95 -42.49
N ASP A 298 -16.69 14.08 -42.93
CA ASP A 298 -16.26 13.75 -44.30
C ASP A 298 -16.35 12.23 -44.60
N TYR A 299 -16.71 11.42 -43.60
CA TYR A 299 -16.88 9.98 -43.71
C TYR A 299 -18.33 9.65 -44.10
N THR A 300 -18.49 8.73 -45.04
CA THR A 300 -19.80 8.16 -45.39
C THR A 300 -20.42 7.44 -44.19
N LEU A 301 -21.75 7.28 -44.17
CA LEU A 301 -22.44 6.53 -43.11
C LEU A 301 -21.91 5.09 -42.96
N ALA A 302 -21.46 4.47 -44.05
CA ALA A 302 -20.83 3.16 -44.04
C ALA A 302 -19.46 3.19 -43.35
N GLU A 303 -18.61 4.18 -43.67
CA GLU A 303 -17.31 4.36 -43.02
C GLU A 303 -17.45 4.77 -41.54
N GLN A 304 -18.51 5.52 -41.20
CA GLN A 304 -18.86 5.81 -39.81
C GLN A 304 -19.30 4.53 -39.08
N GLY A 305 -20.08 3.67 -39.74
CA GLY A 305 -20.47 2.35 -39.25
C GLY A 305 -19.27 1.43 -39.04
N GLU A 306 -18.38 1.32 -40.02
CA GLU A 306 -17.15 0.53 -39.91
C GLU A 306 -16.22 1.08 -38.82
N ARG A 307 -16.08 2.41 -38.69
CA ARG A 307 -15.27 3.02 -37.63
C ARG A 307 -15.88 2.77 -36.25
N ALA A 308 -17.21 2.84 -36.14
CA ALA A 308 -17.94 2.47 -34.93
C ALA A 308 -17.84 0.98 -34.61
N GLU A 309 -17.87 0.09 -35.60
CA GLU A 309 -17.65 -1.36 -35.44
C GLU A 309 -16.21 -1.67 -35.03
N VAL A 310 -15.21 -1.02 -35.64
CA VAL A 310 -13.80 -1.15 -35.25
C VAL A 310 -13.59 -0.65 -33.82
N GLN A 311 -14.26 0.43 -33.44
CA GLN A 311 -14.23 0.96 -32.08
C GLN A 311 -14.90 -0.01 -31.09
N LEU A 312 -16.07 -0.55 -31.42
CA LEU A 312 -16.76 -1.59 -30.64
C LEU A 312 -15.94 -2.88 -30.53
N LEU A 313 -15.24 -3.29 -31.59
CA LEU A 313 -14.34 -4.43 -31.56
C LEU A 313 -13.14 -4.16 -30.65
N ARG A 314 -12.54 -2.96 -30.73
CA ARG A 314 -11.46 -2.55 -29.82
C ARG A 314 -11.93 -2.57 -28.37
N GLU A 315 -13.12 -2.04 -28.09
CA GLU A 315 -13.75 -2.09 -26.76
C GLU A 315 -13.98 -3.51 -26.27
N THR A 316 -14.45 -4.40 -27.15
CA THR A 316 -14.70 -5.81 -26.83
C THR A 316 -13.41 -6.54 -26.51
N VAL A 317 -12.39 -6.39 -27.35
CA VAL A 317 -11.05 -6.94 -27.11
C VAL A 317 -10.46 -6.38 -25.82
N LYS A 318 -10.67 -5.09 -25.53
CA LYS A 318 -10.21 -4.45 -24.31
C LYS A 318 -10.89 -5.03 -23.06
N ARG A 319 -12.21 -5.24 -23.11
CA ARG A 319 -12.98 -5.87 -22.02
C ARG A 319 -12.49 -7.29 -21.74
N ILE A 320 -12.27 -8.07 -22.79
CA ILE A 320 -11.71 -9.43 -22.68
C ILE A 320 -10.31 -9.40 -22.05
N ASN A 321 -9.46 -8.43 -22.41
CA ASN A 321 -8.13 -8.31 -21.80
C ASN A 321 -8.19 -7.92 -20.32
N LEU A 322 -9.09 -7.01 -19.94
CA LEU A 322 -9.36 -6.66 -18.54
C LEU A 322 -9.86 -7.87 -17.73
N ASP A 323 -10.82 -8.63 -18.27
CA ASP A 323 -11.33 -9.84 -17.63
C ASP A 323 -10.22 -10.89 -17.45
N ARG A 324 -9.38 -11.09 -18.48
CA ARG A 324 -8.21 -11.98 -18.39
C ARG A 324 -7.20 -11.53 -17.35
N GLN A 325 -7.00 -10.23 -17.19
CA GLN A 325 -6.08 -9.68 -16.20
C GLN A 325 -6.62 -9.86 -14.78
N SER A 326 -7.91 -9.58 -14.55
CA SER A 326 -8.61 -9.87 -13.28
C SER A 326 -8.54 -11.35 -12.92
N GLU A 327 -8.80 -12.25 -13.88
CA GLU A 327 -8.63 -13.69 -13.66
C GLU A 327 -7.20 -14.08 -13.28
N TRP A 328 -6.20 -13.45 -13.93
CA TRP A 328 -4.79 -13.73 -13.65
C TRP A 328 -4.37 -13.25 -12.26
N GLU A 329 -4.87 -12.09 -11.82
CA GLU A 329 -4.67 -11.57 -10.47
C GLU A 329 -5.32 -12.48 -9.42
N GLN A 330 -6.57 -12.90 -9.64
CA GLN A 330 -7.26 -13.85 -8.76
C GLN A 330 -6.48 -15.18 -8.65
N ARG A 331 -6.01 -15.72 -9.78
CA ARG A 331 -5.18 -16.94 -9.78
C ARG A 331 -3.87 -16.74 -9.03
N THR A 332 -3.24 -15.58 -9.15
CA THR A 332 -2.00 -15.27 -8.44
C THR A 332 -2.21 -15.19 -6.93
N ILE A 333 -3.34 -14.64 -6.48
CA ILE A 333 -3.73 -14.63 -5.05
C ILE A 333 -3.92 -16.06 -4.54
N VAL A 334 -4.66 -16.90 -5.26
CA VAL A 334 -4.90 -18.30 -4.89
C VAL A 334 -3.59 -19.09 -4.84
N LEU A 335 -2.68 -18.88 -5.80
CA LEU A 335 -1.37 -19.53 -5.79
C LEU A 335 -0.55 -19.16 -4.55
N ARG A 336 -0.50 -17.86 -4.20
CA ARG A 336 0.17 -17.41 -2.96
C ARG A 336 -0.44 -18.01 -1.70
N GLN A 337 -1.76 -18.13 -1.65
CA GLN A 337 -2.46 -18.78 -0.53
C GLN A 337 -2.10 -20.27 -0.45
N ASN A 338 -2.03 -20.97 -1.58
CA ASN A 338 -1.62 -22.37 -1.62
C ASN A 338 -0.17 -22.56 -1.15
N ASP A 339 0.76 -21.69 -1.58
CA ASP A 339 2.16 -21.73 -1.14
C ASP A 339 2.28 -21.51 0.38
N ALA A 340 1.49 -20.57 0.93
CA ALA A 340 1.44 -20.34 2.37
C ALA A 340 0.86 -21.54 3.14
N LEU A 341 -0.18 -22.19 2.60
CA LEU A 341 -0.76 -23.40 3.18
C LEU A 341 0.22 -24.58 3.14
N LEU A 342 0.94 -24.76 2.04
CA LEU A 342 2.01 -25.76 1.90
C LEU A 342 3.09 -25.57 2.95
N SER A 343 3.59 -24.34 3.11
CA SER A 343 4.61 -24.01 4.12
C SER A 343 4.13 -24.33 5.54
N ARG A 344 2.85 -24.05 5.84
CA ARG A 344 2.26 -24.36 7.15
C ARG A 344 2.06 -25.86 7.37
N LEU A 345 1.75 -26.60 6.31
CA LEU A 345 1.65 -28.05 6.33
C LEU A 345 3.00 -28.67 6.67
N GLU A 346 4.08 -28.20 6.03
CA GLU A 346 5.45 -28.62 6.32
C GLU A 346 5.84 -28.34 7.77
N GLU A 347 5.52 -27.14 8.29
CA GLU A 347 5.78 -26.78 9.70
C GLU A 347 5.04 -27.71 10.68
N LEU A 348 3.76 -27.98 10.42
CA LEU A 348 2.95 -28.87 11.26
C LEU A 348 3.46 -30.32 11.20
N GLN A 349 3.92 -30.77 10.03
CA GLN A 349 4.49 -32.09 9.85
C GLN A 349 5.82 -32.23 10.60
N GLY A 350 6.64 -31.17 10.64
CA GLY A 350 7.83 -31.07 11.47
C GLY A 350 7.50 -31.23 12.96
N LYS A 351 6.55 -30.44 13.48
CA LYS A 351 6.10 -30.53 14.88
C LYS A 351 5.54 -31.91 15.24
N LEU A 352 4.79 -32.52 14.32
CA LEU A 352 4.24 -33.87 14.53
C LEU A 352 5.36 -34.91 14.70
N ASN A 353 6.40 -34.82 13.89
CA ASN A 353 7.55 -35.72 13.97
C ASN A 353 8.32 -35.54 15.30
N GLU A 354 8.51 -34.30 15.75
CA GLU A 354 9.12 -34.00 17.05
C GLU A 354 8.31 -34.60 18.21
N ILE A 355 7.00 -34.35 18.25
CA ILE A 355 6.11 -34.90 19.29
C ILE A 355 6.10 -36.44 19.25
N SER A 356 6.13 -37.04 18.05
CA SER A 356 6.20 -38.49 17.90
C SER A 356 7.51 -39.05 18.49
N ALA A 357 8.64 -38.40 18.21
CA ALA A 357 9.93 -38.80 18.76
C ALA A 357 9.96 -38.66 20.29
N GLU A 358 9.47 -37.55 20.84
CA GLU A 358 9.34 -37.35 22.28
C GLU A 358 8.48 -38.45 22.93
N LYS A 359 7.32 -38.74 22.35
CA LYS A 359 6.43 -39.81 22.82
C LYS A 359 7.14 -41.16 22.84
N GLU A 360 7.93 -41.47 21.82
CA GLU A 360 8.67 -42.73 21.73
C GLU A 360 9.76 -42.83 22.80
N THR A 361 10.46 -41.73 23.10
CA THR A 361 11.40 -41.69 24.24
C THR A 361 10.72 -41.88 25.58
N GLU A 362 9.52 -41.33 25.76
CA GLU A 362 8.77 -41.44 27.01
C GLU A 362 8.19 -42.85 27.20
N ILE A 363 7.74 -43.48 26.11
CA ILE A 363 7.35 -44.91 26.10
C ILE A 363 8.55 -45.78 26.51
N LYS A 364 9.75 -45.49 25.99
CA LYS A 364 10.96 -46.22 26.36
C LYS A 364 11.26 -46.09 27.86
N LYS A 365 11.26 -44.87 28.40
CA LYS A 365 11.45 -44.63 29.86
C LYS A 365 10.42 -45.39 30.70
N ARG A 366 9.13 -45.37 30.30
CA ARG A 366 8.08 -46.12 30.99
C ARG A 366 8.34 -47.61 30.97
N THR A 367 8.80 -48.15 29.85
CA THR A 367 9.15 -49.57 29.72
C THR A 367 10.32 -49.93 30.64
N ASP A 368 11.38 -49.13 30.66
CA ASP A 368 12.55 -49.33 31.53
C ASP A 368 12.15 -49.29 33.03
N LEU A 369 11.27 -48.36 33.41
CA LEU A 369 10.71 -48.28 34.77
C LEU A 369 9.89 -49.53 35.13
N ILE A 370 9.09 -50.05 34.21
CA ILE A 370 8.31 -51.29 34.44
C ILE A 370 9.24 -52.48 34.65
N GLU A 371 10.32 -52.59 33.88
CA GLU A 371 11.33 -53.65 34.07
C GLU A 371 12.04 -53.51 35.43
N TYR A 372 12.36 -52.28 35.83
CA TYR A 372 12.97 -52.02 37.13
C TYR A 372 12.04 -52.36 38.30
N ILE A 373 10.76 -52.02 38.19
CA ILE A 373 9.74 -52.42 39.20
C ILE A 373 9.68 -53.94 39.30
N ARG A 374 9.64 -54.67 38.17
CA ARG A 374 9.65 -56.13 38.17
C ARG A 374 10.89 -56.72 38.85
N TYR A 375 12.05 -56.12 38.63
CA TYR A 375 13.28 -56.53 39.30
C TYR A 375 13.17 -56.34 40.83
N LEU A 376 12.69 -55.18 41.29
CA LEU A 376 12.50 -54.92 42.71
C LEU A 376 11.45 -55.85 43.33
N GLU A 377 10.36 -56.15 42.63
CA GLU A 377 9.36 -57.13 43.07
C GLU A 377 9.98 -58.51 43.29
N HIS A 378 10.84 -58.95 42.37
CA HIS A 378 11.56 -60.23 42.50
C HIS A 378 12.56 -60.20 43.68
N GLU A 379 13.30 -59.11 43.87
CA GLU A 379 14.23 -58.96 44.99
C GLU A 379 13.50 -58.94 46.35
N ILE A 380 12.37 -58.22 46.44
CA ILE A 380 11.50 -58.23 47.63
C ILE A 380 10.99 -59.64 47.90
N SER A 381 10.53 -60.36 46.88
CA SER A 381 10.07 -61.75 47.02
C SER A 381 11.18 -62.66 47.56
N TYR A 382 12.41 -62.50 47.05
CA TYR A 382 13.57 -63.28 47.52
C TYR A 382 13.88 -62.98 48.99
N LYS A 383 13.96 -61.70 49.37
CA LYS A 383 14.21 -61.31 50.77
C LYS A 383 13.10 -61.74 51.71
N ASN A 384 11.85 -61.69 51.29
CA ASN A 384 10.73 -62.21 52.08
C ASN A 384 10.86 -63.71 52.32
N HIS A 385 11.36 -64.47 51.36
CA HIS A 385 11.65 -65.89 51.54
C HIS A 385 12.78 -66.11 52.58
N GLU A 386 13.87 -65.35 52.47
CA GLU A 386 14.98 -65.41 53.43
C GLU A 386 14.56 -65.03 54.86
N ILE A 387 13.68 -64.03 55.01
CA ILE A 387 13.09 -63.66 56.30
C ILE A 387 12.23 -64.81 56.83
N SER A 388 11.37 -65.40 55.99
CA SER A 388 10.53 -66.53 56.38
C SER A 388 11.35 -67.73 56.86
N ASP A 389 12.50 -68.01 56.22
CA ASP A 389 13.39 -69.09 56.63
C ASP A 389 14.06 -68.79 57.98
N LYS A 390 14.49 -67.54 58.20
CA LYS A 390 15.04 -67.11 59.50
C LYS A 390 14.00 -67.12 60.61
N ASP A 391 12.78 -66.70 60.34
CA ASP A 391 11.67 -66.76 61.30
C ASP A 391 11.38 -68.20 61.72
N ARG A 392 11.50 -69.15 60.79
CA ARG A 392 11.39 -70.58 61.08
C ARG A 392 12.54 -71.08 61.95
N GLU A 393 13.77 -70.67 61.66
CA GLU A 393 14.94 -71.03 62.48
C GLU A 393 14.85 -70.45 63.91
N ILE A 394 14.33 -69.22 64.05
CA ILE A 394 14.07 -68.59 65.34
C ILE A 394 12.99 -69.37 66.09
N SER A 395 11.88 -69.73 65.43
CA SER A 395 10.81 -70.54 66.01
C SER A 395 11.32 -71.90 66.51
N ASP A 396 12.18 -72.57 65.74
CA ASP A 396 12.77 -73.86 66.13
C ASP A 396 13.68 -73.69 67.36
N LYS A 397 14.47 -72.61 67.43
CA LYS A 397 15.31 -72.29 68.59
C LYS A 397 14.49 -71.91 69.82
N ASP A 398 13.41 -71.16 69.66
CA ASP A 398 12.50 -70.83 70.77
C ASP A 398 11.86 -72.10 71.33
N GLN A 399 11.53 -73.07 70.47
CA GLN A 399 11.01 -74.36 70.89
C GLN A 399 12.08 -75.21 71.63
N GLU A 400 13.34 -75.19 71.16
CA GLU A 400 14.45 -75.83 71.86
C GLU A 400 14.73 -75.19 73.23
N ILE A 401 14.70 -73.86 73.31
CA ILE A 401 14.84 -73.11 74.57
C ILE A 401 13.69 -73.48 75.50
N SER A 402 12.45 -73.54 75.01
CA SER A 402 11.29 -73.95 75.80
C SER A 402 11.45 -75.37 76.36
N CYS A 403 11.98 -76.31 75.58
CA CYS A 403 12.31 -77.66 76.06
C CYS A 403 13.37 -77.61 77.17
N LYS A 404 14.46 -76.87 76.96
CA LYS A 404 15.53 -76.73 77.96
C LYS A 404 15.06 -76.05 79.25
N VAL A 405 14.17 -75.06 79.16
CA VAL A 405 13.54 -74.43 80.33
C VAL A 405 12.72 -75.47 81.09
N SER A 406 11.96 -76.34 80.40
CA SER A 406 11.21 -77.41 81.05
C SER A 406 12.11 -78.46 81.74
N GLU A 407 13.25 -78.80 81.13
CA GLU A 407 14.27 -79.68 81.74
C GLU A 407 14.91 -79.00 82.96
N PHE A 408 15.18 -77.71 82.87
CA PHE A 408 15.73 -76.94 83.99
C PHE A 408 14.75 -76.88 85.16
N ASP A 409 13.45 -76.71 84.88
CA ASP A 409 12.39 -76.78 85.89
C ASP A 409 12.27 -78.19 86.50
N GLN A 410 12.45 -79.26 85.72
CA GLN A 410 12.53 -80.62 86.25
C GLN A 410 13.74 -80.82 87.17
N VAL A 411 14.92 -80.34 86.74
CA VAL A 411 16.14 -80.39 87.56
C VAL A 411 15.96 -79.58 88.84
N ARG A 412 15.30 -78.41 88.76
CA ARG A 412 14.98 -77.60 89.93
C ARG A 412 14.03 -78.33 90.88
N GLN A 413 13.00 -79.01 90.37
CA GLN A 413 12.10 -79.83 91.19
C GLN A 413 12.83 -81.02 91.82
N GLU A 414 13.77 -81.66 91.12
CA GLU A 414 14.65 -82.69 91.67
C GLU A 414 15.62 -82.14 92.73
N LEU A 415 16.14 -80.92 92.55
CA LEU A 415 16.99 -80.24 93.54
C LEU A 415 16.19 -79.89 94.80
N GLU A 416 14.95 -79.40 94.64
CA GLU A 416 14.01 -79.16 95.74
C GLU A 416 13.64 -80.48 96.45
N LYS A 417 13.49 -81.59 95.70
CA LYS A 417 13.37 -82.93 96.28
C LYS A 417 14.63 -83.35 97.05
N ILE A 418 15.83 -83.11 96.51
CA ILE A 418 17.11 -83.40 97.19
C ILE A 418 17.24 -82.58 98.48
N GLN A 419 16.90 -81.29 98.45
CA GLN A 419 16.83 -80.44 99.65
C GLN A 419 15.80 -80.93 100.67
N SER A 420 14.69 -81.52 100.19
CA SER A 420 13.67 -82.15 101.05
C SER A 420 14.02 -83.58 101.50
N SER A 421 15.07 -84.20 100.95
CA SER A 421 15.47 -85.59 101.22
C SER A 421 16.75 -85.71 102.07
N ARG A 422 16.53 -86.12 103.33
CA ARG A 422 17.44 -86.78 104.30
C ARG A 422 18.88 -86.29 104.59
N LEU A 423 19.45 -85.26 103.93
CA LEU A 423 20.82 -84.80 104.21
C LEU A 423 20.98 -83.32 104.64
N HIS A 424 19.89 -82.58 104.80
CA HIS A 424 19.90 -81.22 105.35
C HIS A 424 19.52 -81.15 106.85
N ARG A 425 20.02 -82.10 107.65
CA ARG A 425 19.98 -82.05 109.13
C ARG A 425 21.26 -82.58 109.78
N VAL A 426 22.41 -82.33 109.15
CA VAL A 426 23.76 -82.55 109.75
C VAL A 426 24.51 -81.21 109.92
N GLY A 427 23.77 -80.09 109.86
CA GLY A 427 24.26 -78.74 110.16
C GLY A 427 24.18 -78.32 111.64
N GLU A 428 23.80 -79.21 112.55
CA GLU A 428 23.74 -78.92 114.01
C GLU A 428 24.89 -79.55 114.81
N LYS A 429 25.79 -80.33 114.18
CA LYS A 429 26.91 -80.99 114.88
C LYS A 429 28.20 -80.18 114.99
N TYR A 430 28.24 -78.95 114.47
CA TYR A 430 29.49 -78.18 114.42
C TYR A 430 29.57 -76.94 115.34
N TYR A 431 28.50 -76.59 116.06
CA TYR A 431 28.48 -75.37 116.87
C TYR A 431 28.23 -75.54 118.39
N SER A 432 28.48 -76.73 118.96
CA SER A 432 28.40 -76.92 120.44
C SER A 432 29.61 -77.58 121.11
N ILE A 433 30.69 -77.90 120.39
CA ILE A 433 32.03 -78.11 121.00
C ILE A 433 32.60 -76.81 121.61
N PHE A 434 31.91 -75.68 121.43
CA PHE A 434 32.27 -74.37 121.99
C PHE A 434 31.47 -73.94 123.23
N ARG A 435 31.02 -74.87 124.09
CA ARG A 435 30.58 -74.55 125.47
C ARG A 435 30.98 -75.62 126.51
N LEU A 436 32.23 -75.58 126.93
CA LEU A 436 32.71 -76.04 128.25
C LEU A 436 33.45 -74.86 128.93
N PRO A 437 33.30 -74.64 130.25
CA PRO A 437 33.29 -73.27 130.84
C PRO A 437 34.63 -72.66 131.27
N MET A 438 35.80 -73.18 130.86
CA MET A 438 37.10 -72.66 131.36
C MET A 438 37.90 -71.81 130.37
N PHE A 439 37.45 -71.66 129.11
CA PHE A 439 38.10 -70.76 128.13
C PHE A 439 37.65 -69.29 128.22
N GLY A 440 36.74 -68.96 129.16
CA GLY A 440 36.20 -67.62 129.36
C GLY A 440 37.12 -66.61 130.05
N PHE A 441 38.20 -67.03 130.70
CA PHE A 441 39.04 -66.11 131.50
C PHE A 441 40.26 -65.56 130.76
N VAL A 442 40.70 -66.19 129.66
CA VAL A 442 41.92 -65.77 128.92
C VAL A 442 41.59 -64.90 127.69
N LEU A 443 40.47 -65.15 127.01
CA LEU A 443 40.05 -64.34 125.85
C LEU A 443 39.46 -62.96 126.23
N GLN A 444 39.16 -62.74 127.51
CA GLN A 444 38.68 -61.46 128.03
C GLN A 444 39.81 -60.41 128.21
N MET A 445 41.09 -60.82 128.13
CA MET A 445 42.25 -59.91 128.18
C MET A 445 42.78 -59.53 126.80
N VAL A 446 42.60 -60.36 125.77
CA VAL A 446 43.28 -60.16 124.47
C VAL A 446 42.54 -59.24 123.50
N ARG A 447 41.20 -59.09 123.59
CA ARG A 447 40.44 -58.30 122.59
C ARG A 447 40.02 -56.90 123.03
N LYS A 448 40.53 -56.41 124.16
CA LYS A 448 40.36 -55.01 124.63
C LYS A 448 41.33 -54.03 123.96
N VAL A 449 42.04 -54.45 122.91
CA VAL A 449 43.19 -53.70 122.39
C VAL A 449 43.02 -53.23 120.94
N ILE A 450 42.71 -54.03 119.92
CA ILE A 450 42.81 -53.51 118.54
C ILE A 450 41.69 -54.06 117.64
N VAL A 451 40.56 -53.36 117.63
CA VAL A 451 39.78 -53.10 116.41
C VAL A 451 39.85 -51.59 116.25
N LYS A 452 40.75 -51.16 115.38
CA LYS A 452 40.57 -49.99 114.53
C LYS A 452 40.82 -50.46 113.11
#